data_AF-A0A7C6DNI9-F1
#
_entry.id   AF-A0A7C6DNI9-F1
#
_cell.length_a   1.000
_cell.length_b   1.000
_cell.length_c   1.000
_cell.angle_alpha   90.00
_cell.angle_beta   90.00
_cell.angle_gamma   90.00
#
_symmetry.space_group_name_H-M   'P 1'
#
loop_
_entity.id
_entity.type
_entity.pdbx_description
1 polymer ?
#
loop_
_entity_poly.entity_id
_entity_poly.type
_entity_poly.pdbx_seq_one_letter_code
_entity_poly.pdbx_strand_id
1 'polypeptide(L)'
;MERAVTALSTHSFKERLCPEPARTLPAERGMRVILRTGHIMAAGILLGGHFFDVESKRLLPWLWLVIATGAMFVALELYGSGVWLVQGRGLMTLFKLVLLAMTPFFWEQRFWLLLAVLCVGSIGSHMSSRFRHYSLLHGRALAHKPRG
;
A
#
# COMPACT_ATOMS: atom_id res chain seq x y z
N MET A 1 11.24 36.29 14.39
CA MET A 1 12.04 35.74 13.26
C MET A 1 11.90 34.22 13.11
N GLU A 2 11.62 33.42 14.16
CA GLU A 2 11.43 31.96 14.05
C GLU A 2 10.25 31.48 13.19
N ARG A 3 9.14 32.23 13.14
CA ARG A 3 7.92 31.78 12.42
C ARG A 3 8.02 31.81 10.89
N ALA A 4 8.99 32.53 10.32
CA ALA A 4 9.15 32.66 8.87
C ALA A 4 9.93 31.48 8.25
N VAL A 5 10.85 30.88 9.01
CA VAL A 5 11.66 29.72 8.55
C VAL A 5 10.82 28.44 8.52
N THR A 6 9.89 28.29 9.46
CA THR A 6 8.97 27.14 9.50
C THR A 6 8.00 27.15 8.31
N ALA A 7 7.53 28.34 7.90
CA ALA A 7 6.61 28.48 6.77
C ALA A 7 7.29 28.14 5.43
N LEU A 8 8.49 28.65 5.17
CA LEU A 8 9.20 28.40 3.91
C LEU A 8 9.70 26.94 3.75
N SER A 9 10.05 26.27 4.85
CA SER A 9 10.46 24.86 4.84
C SER A 9 9.30 23.92 4.48
N THR A 10 8.09 24.20 4.97
CA THR A 10 6.91 23.36 4.69
C THR A 10 6.45 23.40 3.24
N HIS A 11 6.66 24.51 2.53
CA HIS A 11 6.30 24.60 1.11
C HIS A 11 7.21 23.74 0.23
N SER A 12 8.53 23.80 0.40
CA SER A 12 9.48 23.03 -0.43
C SER A 12 9.38 21.51 -0.20
N PHE A 13 9.11 21.08 1.04
CA PHE A 13 8.93 19.66 1.34
C PHE A 13 7.61 19.11 0.79
N LYS A 14 6.51 19.86 0.93
CA LYS A 14 5.21 19.49 0.37
C LYS A 14 5.26 19.41 -1.16
N GLU A 15 5.93 20.33 -1.84
CA GLU A 15 6.07 20.31 -3.30
C GLU A 15 6.94 19.15 -3.81
N ARG A 16 7.96 18.72 -3.06
CA ARG A 16 8.76 17.54 -3.41
C ARG A 16 8.03 16.22 -3.20
N LEU A 17 7.24 16.11 -2.13
CA LEU A 17 6.41 14.92 -1.86
C LEU A 17 5.17 14.87 -2.74
N CYS A 18 4.58 16.02 -3.06
CA CYS A 18 3.33 16.13 -3.80
C CYS A 18 3.52 17.04 -5.02
N PRO A 19 4.33 16.65 -6.01
CA PRO A 19 4.44 17.42 -7.23
C PRO A 19 3.10 17.44 -7.96
N GLU A 20 2.61 18.62 -8.31
CA GLU A 20 1.57 18.79 -9.33
C GLU A 20 2.28 19.11 -10.66
N PRO A 21 2.19 18.26 -11.70
CA PRO A 21 1.45 17.00 -11.81
C PRO A 21 2.19 15.78 -11.20
N ALA A 22 1.42 14.77 -10.78
CA ALA A 22 1.95 13.50 -10.29
C ALA A 22 2.92 12.86 -11.30
N ARG A 23 4.05 12.35 -10.82
CA ARG A 23 5.07 11.72 -11.69
C ARG A 23 4.48 10.45 -12.29
N THR A 24 4.55 10.31 -13.62
CA THR A 24 4.04 9.13 -14.34
C THR A 24 5.19 8.30 -14.89
N LEU A 25 5.11 6.99 -14.74
CA LEU A 25 6.04 6.07 -15.37
C LEU A 25 5.43 5.49 -16.65
N PRO A 26 6.20 5.34 -17.75
CA PRO A 26 5.74 4.57 -18.89
C PRO A 26 5.50 3.12 -18.42
N ALA A 27 4.30 2.59 -18.66
CA ALA A 27 3.82 1.27 -18.20
C ALA A 27 3.44 1.12 -16.70
N GLU A 28 3.23 2.21 -15.96
CA GLU A 28 2.83 2.20 -14.54
C GLU A 28 1.59 1.31 -14.23
N ARG A 29 0.61 1.29 -15.15
CA ARG A 29 -0.58 0.42 -15.02
C ARG A 29 -0.21 -1.06 -15.09
N GLY A 30 0.64 -1.46 -16.04
CA GLY A 30 1.08 -2.84 -16.20
C GLY A 30 1.90 -3.30 -15.00
N MET A 31 2.86 -2.48 -14.55
CA MET A 31 3.67 -2.75 -13.37
C MET A 31 2.81 -2.96 -12.12
N ARG A 32 1.81 -2.11 -11.88
CA ARG A 32 0.87 -2.28 -10.76
C ARG A 32 0.11 -3.59 -10.81
N VAL A 33 -0.35 -3.99 -11.99
CA VAL A 33 -1.08 -5.27 -12.16
C VAL A 33 -0.14 -6.43 -11.87
N ILE A 34 1.05 -6.46 -12.47
CA ILE A 34 2.03 -7.54 -12.27
C ILE A 34 2.44 -7.65 -10.80
N LEU A 35 2.78 -6.52 -10.17
CA LEU A 35 3.15 -6.49 -8.74
C LEU A 35 2.01 -7.01 -7.86
N ARG A 36 0.77 -6.58 -8.14
CA ARG A 36 -0.40 -7.02 -7.36
C ARG A 36 -0.68 -8.51 -7.55
N THR A 37 -0.60 -9.01 -8.78
CA THR A 37 -0.80 -10.42 -9.10
C THR A 37 0.26 -11.29 -8.41
N GLY A 38 1.54 -10.92 -8.53
CA GLY A 38 2.63 -11.61 -7.85
C GLY A 38 2.49 -11.58 -6.34
N HIS A 39 2.09 -10.43 -5.77
CA HIS A 39 1.88 -10.28 -4.34
C HIS A 39 0.74 -11.18 -3.82
N ILE A 40 -0.41 -11.22 -4.50
CA ILE A 40 -1.55 -12.06 -4.11
C ILE A 40 -1.20 -13.55 -4.24
N MET A 41 -0.52 -13.94 -5.31
CA MET A 41 -0.05 -15.31 -5.51
C MET A 41 0.87 -15.75 -4.36
N ALA A 42 1.91 -14.98 -4.07
CA ALA A 42 2.86 -15.32 -3.01
C ALA A 42 2.21 -15.30 -1.62
N ALA A 43 1.29 -14.36 -1.36
CA ALA A 43 0.54 -14.30 -0.11
C ALA A 43 -0.41 -15.50 0.06
N GLY A 44 -1.05 -15.95 -1.03
CA GLY A 44 -1.89 -17.14 -1.04
C GLY A 44 -1.09 -18.41 -0.74
N ILE A 45 0.12 -18.54 -1.30
CA ILE A 45 1.03 -19.66 -1.02
C ILE A 45 1.49 -19.65 0.44
N LEU A 46 1.83 -18.49 1.01
CA LEU A 46 2.16 -18.39 2.44
C LEU A 46 0.99 -18.76 3.34
N LEU A 47 -0.21 -18.26 3.05
CA LEU A 47 -1.40 -18.58 3.83
C LEU A 47 -1.71 -20.08 3.77
N GLY A 48 -1.70 -20.66 2.56
CA GLY A 48 -1.90 -22.10 2.36
C GLY A 48 -0.81 -22.93 3.04
N GLY A 49 0.45 -22.51 2.95
CA GLY A 49 1.56 -23.17 3.62
C GLY A 49 1.43 -23.19 5.13
N HIS A 50 0.94 -22.11 5.73
CA HIS A 50 0.63 -22.09 7.17
C HIS A 50 -0.61 -22.93 7.53
N PHE A 51 -1.59 -23.05 6.63
CA PHE A 51 -2.77 -23.88 6.84
C PHE A 51 -2.45 -25.39 6.78
N PHE A 52 -1.59 -25.79 5.85
CA PHE A 52 -1.16 -27.20 5.67
C PHE A 52 0.10 -27.57 6.49
N ASP A 53 0.52 -26.70 7.41
CA ASP A 53 1.70 -26.86 8.26
C ASP A 53 2.99 -27.24 7.48
N VAL A 54 3.16 -26.60 6.32
CA VAL A 54 4.31 -26.79 5.45
C VAL A 54 5.58 -26.25 6.12
N GLU A 55 6.68 -26.98 5.97
CA GLU A 55 7.97 -26.62 6.54
C GLU A 55 8.38 -25.18 6.20
N SER A 56 8.77 -24.41 7.23
CA SER A 56 9.06 -22.98 7.12
C SER A 56 10.17 -22.65 6.11
N LYS A 57 11.15 -23.54 5.91
CA LYS A 57 12.21 -23.36 4.91
C LYS A 57 11.67 -23.21 3.48
N ARG A 58 10.56 -23.89 3.16
CA ARG A 58 9.90 -23.79 1.84
C ARG A 58 9.10 -22.50 1.70
N LEU A 59 8.69 -21.90 2.83
CA LEU A 59 7.90 -20.66 2.87
C LEU A 59 8.77 -19.40 2.80
N LEU A 60 10.04 -19.48 3.20
CA LEU A 60 10.96 -18.32 3.20
C LEU A 60 11.07 -17.61 1.84
N PRO A 61 11.22 -18.29 0.69
CA PRO A 61 11.27 -17.60 -0.61
C PRO A 61 9.98 -16.82 -0.91
N TRP A 62 8.83 -17.39 -0.56
CA TRP A 62 7.53 -16.76 -0.75
C TRP A 62 7.33 -15.58 0.19
N LEU A 63 7.83 -15.66 1.42
CA LEU A 63 7.85 -14.54 2.37
C LEU A 63 8.63 -13.35 1.80
N TRP A 64 9.85 -13.60 1.31
CA TRP A 64 10.66 -12.57 0.67
C TRP A 64 9.97 -11.99 -0.57
N LEU A 65 9.29 -12.82 -1.36
CA LEU A 65 8.55 -12.35 -2.54
C LEU A 65 7.35 -11.45 -2.15
N VAL A 66 6.60 -11.81 -1.11
CA VAL A 66 5.50 -10.98 -0.58
C VAL A 66 6.02 -9.64 -0.06
N ILE A 67 7.12 -9.66 0.69
CA ILE A 67 7.75 -8.44 1.22
C ILE A 67 8.25 -7.57 0.07
N ALA A 68 8.99 -8.14 -0.88
CA ALA A 68 9.55 -7.41 -2.02
C ALA A 68 8.46 -6.78 -2.90
N THR A 69 7.44 -7.56 -3.29
CA THR A 69 6.32 -7.05 -4.09
C THR A 69 5.50 -6.00 -3.34
N GLY A 70 5.29 -6.16 -2.03
CA GLY A 70 4.62 -5.18 -1.19
C GLY A 70 5.39 -3.87 -1.06
N ALA A 71 6.70 -3.95 -0.84
CA ALA A 71 7.58 -2.78 -0.76
C ALA A 71 7.66 -2.03 -2.10
N MET A 72 7.79 -2.75 -3.21
CA MET A 72 7.75 -2.15 -4.56
C MET A 72 6.41 -1.46 -4.83
N PHE A 73 5.29 -2.04 -4.36
CA PHE A 73 3.98 -1.42 -4.52
C PHE A 73 3.88 -0.10 -3.75
N VAL A 74 4.33 -0.06 -2.49
CA VAL A 74 4.39 1.17 -1.68
C VAL A 74 5.32 2.21 -2.32
N ALA A 75 6.50 1.79 -2.79
CA ALA A 75 7.44 2.68 -3.45
C ALA A 75 6.87 3.29 -4.74
N LEU A 76 6.16 2.49 -5.55
CA LEU A 76 5.53 2.94 -6.78
C LEU A 76 4.43 3.99 -6.51
N GLU A 77 3.64 3.78 -5.46
CA GLU A 77 2.59 4.72 -5.05
C GLU A 77 3.19 6.02 -4.45
N LEU A 78 4.21 5.91 -3.61
CA LEU A 78 4.94 7.07 -3.06
C LEU A 78 5.66 7.88 -4.14
N TYR A 79 6.21 7.21 -5.17
CA TYR A 79 6.88 7.87 -6.28
C TYR A 79 5.93 8.75 -7.11
N GLY A 80 4.70 8.27 -7.34
CA GLY A 80 3.69 9.00 -8.10
C GLY A 80 3.20 10.25 -7.37
N SER A 81 2.80 10.11 -6.10
CA SER A 81 2.40 11.25 -5.25
C SER A 81 2.34 10.85 -3.78
N GLY A 82 3.03 11.62 -2.92
CA GLY A 82 2.95 11.48 -1.46
C GLY A 82 1.55 11.72 -0.87
N VAL A 83 0.62 12.29 -1.65
CA VAL A 83 -0.81 12.40 -1.29
C VAL A 83 -1.44 11.01 -1.08
N TRP A 84 -0.87 9.95 -1.68
CA TRP A 84 -1.32 8.57 -1.52
C TRP A 84 -1.43 8.16 -0.05
N LEU A 85 -0.50 8.58 0.82
CA LEU A 85 -0.48 8.26 2.25
C LEU A 85 -1.75 8.72 2.97
N VAL A 86 -2.42 9.74 2.44
CA VAL A 86 -3.62 10.36 3.05
C VAL A 86 -4.91 10.02 2.30
N GLN A 87 -4.82 9.30 1.18
CA GLN A 87 -5.98 8.79 0.46
C GLN A 87 -6.47 7.49 1.11
N GLY A 88 -7.77 7.21 1.02
CA GLY A 88 -8.35 5.96 1.54
C GLY A 88 -7.65 4.68 1.06
N ARG A 89 -7.04 4.70 -0.15
CA ARG A 89 -6.19 3.59 -0.62
C ARG A 89 -4.93 3.40 0.21
N GLY A 90 -4.18 4.48 0.44
CA GLY A 90 -2.96 4.41 1.23
C GLY A 90 -3.23 4.04 2.68
N LEU A 91 -4.32 4.56 3.26
CA LEU A 91 -4.71 4.18 4.62
C LEU A 91 -5.08 2.69 4.73
N MET A 92 -5.79 2.13 3.75
CA MET A 92 -6.06 0.68 3.67
C MET A 92 -4.77 -0.14 3.54
N THR A 93 -3.81 0.31 2.74
CA THR A 93 -2.50 -0.34 2.63
C THR A 93 -1.71 -0.25 3.93
N LEU A 94 -1.69 0.91 4.59
CA LEU A 94 -1.05 1.11 5.89
C LEU A 94 -1.70 0.23 6.96
N PHE A 95 -3.04 0.15 7.00
CA PHE A 95 -3.76 -0.73 7.92
C PHE A 95 -3.39 -2.21 7.70
N LYS A 96 -3.33 -2.66 6.44
CA LYS A 96 -2.84 -4.01 6.10
C LYS A 96 -1.40 -4.24 6.58
N LEU A 97 -0.53 -3.23 6.48
CA LEU A 97 0.86 -3.32 6.94
C LEU A 97 0.96 -3.41 8.47
N VAL A 98 0.12 -2.67 9.21
CA VAL A 98 0.03 -2.77 10.68
C VAL A 98 -0.40 -4.18 11.08
N LEU A 99 -1.44 -4.73 10.45
CA LEU A 99 -1.87 -6.11 10.70
C LEU A 99 -0.75 -7.12 10.41
N LEU A 100 0.00 -6.92 9.32
CA LEU A 100 1.14 -7.78 9.00
C LEU A 100 2.26 -7.66 10.06
N ALA A 101 2.56 -6.44 10.52
CA ALA A 101 3.55 -6.18 11.56
C ALA A 101 3.14 -6.75 12.94
N MET A 102 1.85 -6.97 13.18
CA MET A 102 1.34 -7.66 14.38
C MET A 102 1.56 -9.18 14.34
N THR A 103 1.72 -9.78 13.16
CA THR A 103 1.93 -11.24 12.98
C THR A 103 3.05 -11.84 13.85
N PRO A 104 4.27 -11.26 13.95
CA PRO A 104 5.32 -11.80 14.83
C PRO A 104 4.98 -11.71 16.33
N PHE A 105 4.16 -10.74 16.76
CA PHE A 105 3.74 -10.62 18.15
C PHE A 105 2.66 -11.64 18.53
N PHE A 106 1.82 -12.02 17.57
CA PHE A 106 0.71 -12.97 17.74
C PHE A 106 0.95 -14.25 16.93
N TRP A 107 2.09 -14.91 17.18
CA TRP A 107 2.53 -16.08 16.41
C TRP A 107 1.54 -17.24 16.41
N GLU A 108 0.84 -17.46 17.53
CA GLU A 108 -0.22 -18.47 17.68
C GLU A 108 -1.42 -18.20 16.77
N GLN A 109 -1.70 -16.93 16.46
CA GLN A 109 -2.82 -16.51 15.60
C GLN A 109 -2.38 -16.12 14.19
N ARG A 110 -1.15 -16.47 13.79
CA ARG A 110 -0.55 -16.09 12.48
C ARG A 110 -1.45 -16.40 11.30
N PHE A 111 -2.12 -17.56 11.32
CA PHE A 111 -3.03 -17.96 10.25
C PHE A 111 -4.21 -16.99 10.12
N TRP A 112 -4.89 -16.69 11.23
CA TRP A 112 -6.03 -15.77 11.24
C TRP A 112 -5.63 -14.34 10.90
N LEU A 113 -4.45 -13.90 11.30
CA LEU A 113 -3.90 -12.60 10.93
C LEU A 113 -3.60 -12.50 9.44
N LEU A 114 -2.95 -13.52 8.86
CA LEU A 114 -2.68 -13.57 7.42
C LEU A 114 -3.97 -13.65 6.61
N LEU A 115 -4.97 -14.39 7.10
CA LEU A 115 -6.30 -14.44 6.48
C LEU A 115 -6.98 -13.06 6.52
N ALA A 116 -6.97 -12.38 7.67
CA ALA A 116 -7.52 -11.03 7.81
C ALA A 116 -6.82 -10.03 6.86
N VAL A 117 -5.49 -10.10 6.78
CA VAL A 117 -4.66 -9.30 5.85
C VAL A 117 -5.08 -9.53 4.38
N LEU A 118 -5.38 -10.77 4.00
CA LEU A 118 -5.90 -11.13 2.67
C LEU A 118 -7.32 -10.62 2.44
N CYS A 119 -8.22 -10.79 3.41
CA CYS A 119 -9.60 -10.29 3.36
C CYS A 119 -9.63 -8.77 3.20
N VAL A 120 -8.89 -8.04 4.03
CA VAL A 120 -8.75 -6.58 3.94
C VAL A 120 -8.20 -6.16 2.58
N GLY A 121 -7.19 -6.87 2.07
CA GLY A 121 -6.65 -6.62 0.74
C GLY A 121 -7.67 -6.82 -0.39
N SER A 122 -8.52 -7.85 -0.29
CA SER A 122 -9.60 -8.12 -1.24
C SER A 122 -10.69 -7.04 -1.19
N ILE A 123 -11.18 -6.72 0.02
CA ILE A 123 -12.19 -5.68 0.24
C ILE A 123 -11.68 -4.33 -0.27
N GLY A 124 -10.45 -3.95 0.07
CA GLY A 124 -9.83 -2.72 -0.41
C GLY A 124 -9.68 -2.67 -1.95
N SER A 125 -9.61 -3.83 -2.61
CA SER A 125 -9.54 -3.92 -4.08
C SER A 125 -10.90 -3.73 -4.75
N HIS A 126 -11.98 -4.12 -4.09
CA HIS A 126 -13.36 -3.95 -4.57
C HIS A 126 -14.02 -2.63 -4.09
N MET A 127 -13.31 -1.84 -3.28
CA MET A 127 -13.84 -0.60 -2.75
C MET A 127 -14.05 0.44 -3.86
N SER A 128 -15.23 1.07 -3.88
CA SER A 128 -15.66 1.98 -4.94
C SER A 128 -14.74 3.20 -5.08
N SER A 129 -14.60 3.71 -6.31
CA SER A 129 -13.67 4.81 -6.67
C SER A 129 -13.82 6.07 -5.79
N ARG A 130 -15.00 6.27 -5.19
CA ARG A 130 -15.33 7.38 -4.29
C ARG A 130 -14.55 7.36 -2.98
N PHE A 131 -14.34 6.19 -2.37
CA PHE A 131 -13.52 6.05 -1.16
C PHE A 131 -12.02 5.99 -1.49
N ARG A 132 -11.69 5.48 -2.66
CA ARG A 132 -10.32 5.37 -3.19
C ARG A 132 -9.63 6.72 -3.40
N HIS A 133 -10.36 7.80 -3.64
CA HIS A 133 -9.84 9.17 -3.85
C HIS A 133 -10.27 10.15 -2.76
N TYR A 134 -10.88 9.65 -1.69
CA TYR A 134 -11.25 10.46 -0.54
C TYR A 134 -9.98 10.81 0.23
N SER A 135 -9.61 12.10 0.23
CA SER A 135 -8.49 12.60 1.02
C SER A 135 -9.03 12.98 2.39
N LEU A 136 -8.64 12.24 3.43
CA LEU A 136 -9.09 12.51 4.81
C LEU A 136 -8.62 13.89 5.30
N LEU A 137 -7.50 14.43 4.79
CA LEU A 137 -7.03 15.78 5.13
C LEU A 137 -7.88 16.91 4.52
N HIS A 138 -8.48 16.68 3.33
CA HIS A 138 -9.22 17.72 2.60
C HIS A 138 -10.74 17.54 2.67
N GLY A 139 -11.25 16.44 3.24
CA GLY A 139 -12.68 16.15 3.37
C GLY A 139 -13.44 16.06 2.05
N ARG A 140 -12.74 15.96 0.92
CA ARG A 140 -13.31 15.95 -0.43
C ARG A 140 -12.71 14.81 -1.25
N ALA A 141 -13.55 14.18 -2.07
CA ALA A 141 -13.08 13.37 -3.17
C ALA A 141 -12.39 14.32 -4.16
N LEU A 142 -11.09 14.14 -4.41
CA LEU A 142 -10.41 14.87 -5.48
C LEU A 142 -11.08 14.45 -6.78
N ALA A 143 -11.93 15.33 -7.31
CA ALA A 143 -12.62 15.12 -8.58
C ALA A 143 -11.55 14.96 -9.66
N HIS A 144 -11.54 13.80 -10.31
CA HIS A 144 -10.70 13.53 -11.45
C HIS A 144 -11.07 14.49 -12.57
N LYS A 145 -10.25 15.52 -12.83
CA LYS A 145 -10.32 16.28 -14.08
C LYS A 145 -9.95 15.32 -15.21
N PRO A 146 -10.81 15.11 -16.22
CA PRO A 146 -10.49 14.21 -17.33
C PRO A 146 -9.22 14.72 -18.02
N ARG A 147 -8.24 13.83 -18.20
CA ARG A 147 -7.07 14.09 -19.03
C ARG A 147 -7.57 14.12 -20.48
N GLY A 148 -7.61 15.32 -21.06
CA GLY A 148 -7.70 15.50 -22.51
C GLY A 148 -6.44 15.01 -23.19
#